data_AF-A0A292GN57-F1
#
_entry.id   AF-A0A292GN57-F1
#
_cell.length_a   1.000
_cell.length_b   1.000
_cell.length_c   1.000
_cell.angle_alpha   90.00
_cell.angle_beta   90.00
_cell.angle_gamma   90.00
#
_symmetry.space_group_name_H-M   'P 1'
#
loop_
_entity.id
_entity.type
_entity.pdbx_description
1 polymer ?
#
loop_
_entity_poly.entity_id
_entity_poly.type
_entity_poly.pdbx_seq_one_letter_code
_entity_poly.pdbx_strand_id
1 'polypeptide(L)' 'MSLLQILGLAPSERDERMKALVSHSYDSVKVVGRGTVQIDPREVRTSAEFKQARGKARAIVKR' A
#
# COMPACT_ATOMS: atom_id res chain seq x y z
N MET A 1 -24.79 8.02 11.00
CA MET A 1 -24.42 7.00 10.00
C MET A 1 -25.39 7.11 8.83
N SER A 2 -24.89 7.15 7.60
CA SER A 2 -25.71 7.16 6.38
C SER A 2 -26.18 5.75 6.03
N LEU A 3 -27.35 5.61 5.39
CA LEU A 3 -27.88 4.33 4.89
C LEU A 3 -26.86 3.63 3.96
N LEU A 4 -26.09 4.42 3.19
CA LEU A 4 -25.02 3.91 2.32
C LEU A 4 -23.86 3.30 3.10
N GLN A 5 -23.54 3.82 4.29
CA GLN A 5 -22.51 3.25 5.17
C GLN A 5 -22.98 1.94 5.81
N ILE A 6 -24.26 1.88 6.20
CA ILE A 6 -24.87 0.67 6.77
C ILE A 6 -24.90 -0.46 5.74
N LEU A 7 -25.21 -0.14 4.48
CA LEU A 7 -25.18 -1.08 3.36
C LEU A 7 -23.75 -1.41 2.88
N GLY A 8 -22.71 -0.83 3.48
CA GLY A 8 -21.31 -1.04 3.10
C GLY A 8 -20.92 -0.48 1.73
N LEU A 9 -21.70 0.46 1.20
CA LEU A 9 -21.52 1.11 -0.11
C LEU A 9 -20.71 2.41 0.00
N ALA A 10 -20.45 2.90 1.20
CA ALA A 10 -19.66 4.11 1.46
C ALA A 10 -18.60 3.87 2.55
N PRO A 11 -17.47 4.61 2.54
CA PRO A 11 -16.42 4.47 3.53
C PRO A 11 -16.92 4.75 4.95
N SER A 12 -16.47 3.94 5.91
CA SER A 12 -16.63 4.18 7.33
C SER A 12 -15.52 5.10 7.86
N GLU A 13 -15.71 5.64 9.07
CA GLU A 13 -14.67 6.43 9.73
C GLU A 13 -13.38 5.62 9.96
N ARG A 14 -13.51 4.29 10.18
CA ARG A 14 -12.36 3.37 10.27
C ARG A 14 -11.61 3.27 8.93
N ASP A 15 -12.33 3.27 7.82
CA ASP A 15 -11.73 3.22 6.47
C ASP A 15 -10.96 4.50 6.16
N GLU A 16 -11.48 5.67 6.56
CA GLU A 16 -10.77 6.95 6.40
C GLU A 16 -9.51 7.02 7.28
N ARG A 17 -9.58 6.55 8.53
CA ARG A 17 -8.39 6.46 9.40
C ARG A 17 -7.34 5.51 8.83
N MET A 18 -7.75 4.36 8.29
CA MET A 18 -6.84 3.42 7.64
C MET A 18 -6.20 4.02 6.39
N LYS A 19 -6.98 4.74 5.58
CA LYS A 19 -6.49 5.48 4.41
C LYS A 19 -5.42 6.51 4.79
N ALA A 20 -5.62 7.25 5.88
CA ALA A 20 -4.66 8.24 6.37
C ALA A 20 -3.35 7.61 6.86
N LEU A 21 -3.40 6.49 7.58
CA LEU A 21 -2.20 5.75 8.02
C LEU A 21 -1.38 5.26 6.83
N VAL A 22 -2.07 4.76 5.80
CA VAL A 22 -1.47 4.23 4.58
C VAL A 22 -0.85 5.33 3.72
N SER A 23 -1.50 6.50 3.60
CA SER A 23 -0.99 7.61 2.78
C SER A 23 0.33 8.22 3.26
N HIS A 24 0.79 7.90 4.47
CA HIS A 24 2.07 8.37 5.00
C HIS A 24 3.19 7.31 4.96
N SER A 25 2.93 6.15 4.37
CA SER A 25 3.90 5.03 4.35
C SER A 25 4.94 5.16 3.22
N TYR A 26 4.53 5.69 2.08
CA TYR A 26 5.38 6.01 0.92
C TYR A 26 4.77 7.20 0.18
N ASP A 27 5.60 8.00 -0.50
CA ASP A 27 5.17 9.24 -1.16
C ASP A 27 4.18 8.98 -2.31
N SER A 28 4.28 7.82 -2.97
CA SER A 28 3.41 7.43 -4.09
C SER A 28 2.22 6.54 -3.69
N VAL A 29 2.00 6.27 -2.40
CA VAL A 29 0.89 5.41 -1.96
C VAL A 29 -0.46 6.04 -2.27
N LYS A 30 -1.32 5.27 -2.95
CA LYS A 30 -2.72 5.62 -3.23
C LYS A 30 -3.63 4.46 -2.84
N VAL A 31 -4.70 4.76 -2.11
CA VAL A 31 -5.77 3.78 -1.87
C VAL A 31 -6.70 3.77 -3.09
N VAL A 32 -6.75 2.64 -3.80
CA VAL A 32 -7.47 2.49 -5.08
C VAL A 32 -8.69 1.57 -4.98
N GLY A 33 -8.89 0.93 -3.83
CA GLY A 33 -10.04 0.06 -3.57
C GLY A 33 -10.10 -0.37 -2.12
N ARG A 34 -11.18 -1.07 -1.73
CA ARG A 34 -11.33 -1.63 -0.39
C ARG A 34 -10.21 -2.64 -0.13
N GLY A 35 -9.26 -2.28 0.72
CA GLY A 35 -8.08 -3.10 1.02
C GLY A 35 -7.02 -3.14 -0.09
N THR A 36 -7.14 -2.31 -1.13
CA THR A 36 -6.16 -2.27 -2.23
C THR A 36 -5.41 -0.94 -2.24
N VAL A 37 -4.08 -1.04 -2.17
CA VAL A 37 -3.17 0.10 -2.24
C VAL A 37 -2.29 -0.03 -3.48
N GLN A 38 -2.05 1.07 -4.15
CA GLN A 38 -1.13 1.18 -5.26
C GLN A 38 0.08 2.00 -4.79
N ILE A 39 1.28 1.54 -5.15
CA ILE A 39 2.55 2.22 -4.88
C ILE A 39 3.32 2.26 -6.20
N ASP A 40 3.99 3.37 -6.51
CA ASP A 40 4.84 3.47 -7.70
C ASP A 40 6.02 2.49 -7.57
N PRO A 41 6.18 1.53 -8.50
CA PRO A 41 7.29 0.60 -8.46
C PRO A 41 8.67 1.28 -8.55
N ARG A 42 8.77 2.50 -9.09
CA ARG A 42 10.02 3.27 -9.12
C ARG A 42 10.46 3.67 -7.72
N GLU A 43 9.54 4.15 -6.89
CA GLU A 43 9.82 4.49 -5.49
C GLU A 43 10.25 3.24 -4.72
N VAL A 44 9.49 2.14 -4.84
CA VAL A 44 9.81 0.86 -4.20
C VAL A 44 11.21 0.39 -4.61
N ARG A 45 11.60 0.51 -5.89
CA ARG A 45 12.94 0.12 -6.36
C ARG A 45 14.07 0.94 -5.77
N THR A 46 13.79 2.16 -5.32
CA THR A 46 14.78 3.04 -4.69
C THR A 46 14.96 2.77 -3.19
N SER A 47 14.00 2.10 -2.54
CA SER A 47 14.07 1.80 -1.11
C SER A 47 15.25 0.89 -0.74
N ALA A 48 15.77 1.04 0.47
CA ALA A 48 16.91 0.27 0.95
C ALA A 48 16.53 -1.22 1.11
N GLU A 49 15.33 -1.47 1.62
CA GLU A 49 14.73 -2.79 1.85
C GLU A 49 14.64 -3.56 0.54
N PHE A 50 14.13 -2.93 -0.52
CA PHE A 50 13.99 -3.57 -1.83
C PHE A 50 15.35 -3.89 -2.44
N LYS A 51 16.33 -2.98 -2.34
CA LYS A 51 17.70 -3.22 -2.83
C LYS A 51 18.36 -4.41 -2.11
N GLN A 52 18.19 -4.51 -0.79
CA GLN A 52 18.70 -5.64 -0.01
C GLN A 52 18.02 -6.96 -0.39
N ALA A 53 16.68 -6.98 -0.48
CA ALA A 53 15.92 -8.15 -0.88
C ALA A 53 16.31 -8.63 -2.29
N ARG A 54 16.48 -7.70 -3.24
CA ARG A 54 16.96 -7.99 -4.59
C ARG A 54 18.35 -8.61 -4.59
N GLY A 55 19.25 -8.14 -3.72
CA GLY A 55 20.58 -8.72 -3.54
C GLY A 55 20.52 -10.18 -3.07
N LYS A 56 19.71 -10.46 -2.05
CA LYS A 56 19.47 -11.82 -1.55
C LYS A 56 18.88 -12.74 -2.63
N ALA A 57 17.87 -12.26 -3.36
CA ALA A 57 17.25 -13.02 -4.44
C ALA A 57 18.24 -13.37 -5.57
N ARG A 58 19.13 -12.44 -5.94
CA ARG A 58 20.19 -12.71 -6.93
C ARG A 58 21.16 -13.80 -6.48
N ALA A 59 21.43 -13.92 -5.17
CA ALA A 59 22.29 -14.96 -4.64
C ALA A 59 21.64 -16.37 -4.72
N ILE A 60 20.31 -16.44 -4.71
CA ILE A 60 19.57 -17.72 -4.88
C ILE A 60 19.72 -18.22 -6.33
N VAL A 61 19.52 -17.34 -7.31
CA VAL A 61 19.51 -17.71 -8.74
C VAL A 61 20.91 -18.04 -9.29
N LYS A 62 21.97 -17.54 -8.65
CA LYS A 62 23.35 -17.81 -9.05
C LYS A 62 23.96 -19.09 -8.44
N ARG A 63 23.16 -19.91 -7.74
CA ARG A 63 23.54 -21.27 -7.36
C ARG A 63 23.09 -22.24 -8.44
#